data_AF-A0A6W3PB28-F1
#
_entry.id   AF-A0A6W3PB28-F1
#
_cell.length_a   1.000
_cell.length_b   1.000
_cell.length_c   1.000
_cell.angle_alpha   90.00
_cell.angle_beta   90.00
_cell.angle_gamma   90.00
#
_symmetry.space_group_name_H-M   'P 1'
#
loop_
_entity.id
_entity.type
_entity.pdbx_description
1 polymer ?
#
loop_
_entity_poly.entity_id
_entity_poly.type
_entity_poly.pdbx_seq_one_letter_code
_entity_poly.pdbx_strand_id
1 'polypeptide(L)' 'MKVKFVPVANSLAEWGNKSAILQRYEGLNIYTLNRWLSEMRNNKKFRSGVINPTHKIVFISFEIFEEFLHWKQYGY' A
#
# COMPACT_ATOMS: atom_id res chain seq x y z
N MET A 1 0.12 11.55 -11.53
CA MET A 1 1.33 11.13 -10.78
C MET A 1 1.78 9.80 -11.37
N LYS A 2 2.99 9.72 -11.93
CA LYS A 2 3.56 8.46 -12.45
C LYS A 2 4.32 7.80 -11.31
N VAL A 3 3.88 6.64 -10.85
CA VAL A 3 4.53 5.88 -9.77
C VAL A 3 5.43 4.83 -10.42
N LYS A 4 6.70 4.76 -9.97
CA LYS A 4 7.69 3.78 -10.45
C LYS A 4 8.02 2.80 -9.32
N PHE A 5 7.96 1.50 -9.61
CA PHE A 5 8.29 0.43 -8.67
C PHE A 5 9.81 0.29 -8.52
N VAL A 6 10.30 0.21 -7.27
CA VAL A 6 11.70 -0.04 -6.92
C VAL A 6 11.79 -1.32 -6.05
N PRO A 7 12.56 -2.34 -6.45
CA PRO A 7 12.70 -3.56 -5.67
C PRO A 7 13.57 -3.33 -4.42
N VAL A 8 12.97 -3.50 -3.24
CA VAL A 8 13.69 -3.50 -1.95
C VAL A 8 14.29 -4.88 -1.68
N ALA A 9 15.49 -4.92 -1.08
CA ALA A 9 16.40 -6.06 -0.88
C ALA A 9 15.84 -7.36 -0.24
N ASN A 10 14.57 -7.43 0.16
CA ASN A 10 13.90 -8.66 0.61
C ASN A 10 12.78 -9.02 -0.38
N SER A 11 13.12 -9.77 -1.43
CA SER A 11 12.22 -10.16 -2.53
C SER A 11 11.18 -11.22 -2.16
N LEU A 12 11.17 -11.73 -0.92
CA LEU A 12 10.26 -12.78 -0.44
C LEU A 12 9.14 -12.28 0.48
N ALA A 13 9.24 -11.04 0.99
CA ALA A 13 8.22 -10.53 1.90
C ALA A 13 6.97 -10.12 1.10
N GLU A 14 5.81 -10.66 1.48
CA GLU A 14 4.49 -10.32 0.88
C GLU A 14 3.81 -9.14 1.59
N TRP A 15 4.21 -8.85 2.83
CA TRP A 15 3.64 -7.81 3.69
C TRP A 15 4.70 -6.85 4.19
N GLY A 16 4.29 -5.60 4.45
CA GLY A 16 5.17 -4.59 5.02
C GLY A 16 4.44 -3.53 5.83
N ASN A 17 5.19 -2.73 6.55
CA ASN A 17 4.68 -1.53 7.20
C ASN A 17 4.71 -0.32 6.23
N LYS A 18 4.28 0.85 6.70
CA LYS A 18 4.29 2.08 5.88
C LYS A 18 5.67 2.43 5.34
N SER A 19 6.73 2.22 6.10
CA SER A 19 8.10 2.50 5.65
C SER A 19 8.49 1.60 4.48
N ALA A 20 8.14 0.31 4.53
CA ALA A 20 8.38 -0.62 3.44
C ALA A 20 7.65 -0.20 2.15
N ILE A 21 6.41 0.29 2.25
CA ILE A 21 5.69 0.84 1.09
C ILE A 21 6.38 2.08 0.54
N LEU A 22 6.75 3.04 1.39
CA LEU A 22 7.39 4.28 0.93
C LEU A 22 8.74 4.03 0.23
N GLN A 23 9.50 3.01 0.65
CA GLN A 23 10.74 2.62 -0.01
C GLN A 23 10.53 1.98 -1.39
N ARG A 24 9.35 1.38 -1.63
CA ARG A 24 9.03 0.68 -2.90
C ARG A 24 8.46 1.61 -3.99
N TYR A 25 7.85 2.73 -3.60
CA TYR A 25 7.18 3.64 -4.53
C TYR A 25 7.78 5.04 -4.46
N GLU A 26 8.66 5.35 -5.41
CA GLU A 26 9.32 6.65 -5.50
C GLU A 26 8.28 7.78 -5.67
N GLY A 27 8.44 8.86 -4.89
CA GLY A 27 7.54 10.02 -4.90
C GLY A 27 6.24 9.85 -4.10
N LEU A 28 5.97 8.66 -3.54
CA LEU A 28 4.87 8.49 -2.59
C LEU A 28 5.23 9.12 -1.24
N ASN A 29 4.39 10.02 -0.74
CA ASN A 29 4.56 10.58 0.59
C ASN A 29 3.64 9.89 1.62
N ILE A 30 4.00 10.02 2.90
CA ILE A 30 3.29 9.38 4.02
C ILE A 30 1.82 9.83 4.15
N TYR A 31 1.50 11.08 3.81
CA TYR A 31 0.13 11.60 3.92
C TYR A 31 -0.80 10.97 2.88
N THR A 32 -0.34 10.88 1.63
CA THR A 32 -1.03 10.19 0.55
C THR A 32 -1.23 8.71 0.89
N LEU A 33 -0.18 8.04 1.39
CA LEU A 33 -0.27 6.65 1.83
C LEU A 33 -1.33 6.47 2.92
N ASN A 34 -1.34 7.32 3.96
CA ASN A 34 -2.34 7.24 5.03
C ASN A 34 -3.77 7.39 4.53
N ARG A 35 -3.99 8.30 3.58
CA ARG A 35 -5.29 8.48 2.94
C ARG A 35 -5.69 7.21 2.18
N TRP A 36 -4.80 6.67 1.35
CA TRP A 36 -5.08 5.45 0.57
C TRP A 36 -5.32 4.22 1.44
N LEU A 37 -4.56 4.02 2.51
CA LEU A 37 -4.83 2.94 3.46
C LEU A 37 -6.21 3.08 4.13
N SER A 38 -6.71 4.31 4.29
CA SER A 38 -8.06 4.54 4.77
C SER A 38 -9.11 4.22 3.70
N GLU A 39 -8.86 4.59 2.44
CA GLU A 39 -9.70 4.20 1.30
C GLU A 39 -9.75 2.66 1.14
N MET A 40 -8.62 1.97 1.21
CA MET A 40 -8.53 0.51 1.12
C MET A 40 -9.35 -0.18 2.22
N ARG A 41 -9.21 0.26 3.47
CA ARG A 41 -9.99 -0.30 4.61
C ARG A 41 -11.50 -0.14 4.42
N ASN A 42 -11.93 0.93 3.76
CA ASN A 42 -13.34 1.22 3.52
C ASN A 42 -13.89 0.55 2.24
N ASN A 43 -13.03 -0.05 1.42
CA ASN A 43 -13.42 -0.71 0.17
C ASN A 43 -13.40 -2.25 0.35
N LYS A 44 -14.54 -2.90 0.10
CA LYS A 44 -14.65 -4.38 0.22
C LYS A 44 -13.63 -5.15 -0.63
N LYS A 45 -13.21 -4.59 -1.76
CA LYS A 45 -12.21 -5.21 -2.65
C LYS A 45 -10.80 -5.20 -2.07
N PHE A 46 -10.44 -4.18 -1.30
CA PHE A 46 -9.05 -3.95 -0.86
C PHE A 46 -8.84 -4.05 0.65
N ARG A 47 -9.92 -4.14 1.45
CA ARG A 47 -9.84 -4.16 2.92
C ARG A 47 -8.98 -5.28 3.49
N SER A 48 -8.89 -6.42 2.79
CA SER A 48 -8.04 -7.55 3.19
C SER A 48 -6.55 -7.21 3.11
N GLY A 49 -6.15 -6.23 2.30
CA GLY A 49 -4.76 -5.82 2.14
C GLY A 49 -4.23 -4.91 3.24
N VAL A 50 -5.06 -4.53 4.22
CA VAL A 50 -4.66 -3.65 5.33
C VAL A 50 -5.09 -4.29 6.65
N ILE A 51 -4.10 -4.74 7.43
CA ILE A 51 -4.32 -5.32 8.76
C ILE A 51 -3.80 -4.34 9.81
N ASN A 52 -4.63 -4.04 10.81
CA ASN A 52 -4.26 -3.23 11.97
C ASN A 52 -4.36 -4.08 13.24
N PRO A 53 -3.31 -4.82 13.63
CA PRO A 53 -3.32 -5.60 14.87
C PRO A 53 -3.49 -4.72 16.11
N THR A 54 -3.01 -3.47 16.02
CA THR A 54 -3.17 -2.43 17.04
C THR A 54 -3.35 -1.06 16.37
N HIS A 55 -3.67 -0.02 17.16
CA HIS A 55 -3.77 1.36 16.64
C HIS A 55 -2.43 1.94 16.15
N LYS A 56 -1.27 1.35 16.52
CA LYS A 56 0.08 1.82 16.12
C LYS A 56 0.69 1.03 14.98
N ILE A 57 0.24 -0.21 14.77
CA ILE A 57 0.83 -1.13 13.81
C ILE A 57 -0.11 -1.31 12.63
N VAL A 58 0.45 -1.29 11.42
CA VAL A 58 -0.25 -1.64 10.19
C VAL A 58 0.63 -2.56 9.36
N PHE A 59 0.04 -3.64 8.86
CA PHE A 59 0.60 -4.49 7.84
C PHE A 59 -0.19 -4.26 6.54
N ILE A 60 0.56 -4.14 5.45
CA ILE A 60 0.06 -3.79 4.13
C ILE A 60 0.54 -4.88 3.18
N SER A 61 -0.39 -5.57 2.53
CA SER A 61 -0.07 -6.54 1.48
C SER A 61 0.47 -5.79 0.27
N PHE A 62 1.65 -6.17 -0.23
CA PHE A 62 2.24 -5.52 -1.39
C PHE A 62 1.41 -5.77 -2.65
N GLU A 63 0.96 -7.01 -2.86
CA GLU A 63 0.12 -7.41 -3.99
C GLU A 63 -1.20 -6.61 -4.03
N ILE A 64 -1.97 -6.60 -2.94
CA ILE A 64 -3.26 -5.89 -2.90
C ILE A 64 -3.06 -4.37 -2.98
N PHE A 65 -1.94 -3.85 -2.45
CA PHE A 65 -1.62 -2.44 -2.61
C PHE A 65 -1.34 -2.08 -4.08
N GLU A 66 -0.63 -2.93 -4.83
CA GLU A 66 -0.44 -2.74 -6.28
C GLU A 66 -1.75 -2.82 -7.04
N GLU A 67 -2.61 -3.80 -6.75
CA GLU A 67 -3.95 -3.87 -7.34
C GLU A 67 -4.77 -2.61 -7.08
N PHE A 68 -4.68 -2.07 -5.85
CA PHE A 68 -5.32 -0.81 -5.50
C PHE A 68 -4.77 0.34 -6.35
N LEU A 69 -3.44 0.45 -6.53
CA LEU A 69 -2.84 1.48 -7.37
C LEU A 69 -3.28 1.36 -8.84
N HIS A 70 -3.28 0.15 -9.38
CA HIS A 70 -3.77 -0.12 -10.74
C HIS A 70 -5.23 0.32 -10.88
N TRP A 71 -6.10 -0.10 -9.96
CA TRP A 71 -7.49 0.32 -9.98
C TRP A 71 -7.67 1.84 -9.86
N LYS A 72 -6.87 2.52 -9.01
CA LYS A 72 -6.88 3.99 -8.90
C LYS A 72 -6.47 4.68 -10.21
N GLN A 73 -5.59 4.07 -11.00
CA GLN A 73 -5.10 4.62 -12.27
C GLN A 73 -6.09 4.42 -13.42
N TYR A 74 -6.77 3.27 -13.47
CA TYR A 74 -7.67 2.91 -14.56
C TYR A 74 -9.16 3.19 -14.28
N GLY A 75 -9.48 3.72 -13.11
CA GLY A 75 -10.78 4.27 -12.79
C GLY A 75 -11.63 3.40 -11.88
N TYR A 76 -12.29 4.08 -10.94
CA TYR A 76 -13.52 3.62 -10.29
C TYR A 76 -14.58 3.26 -11.33
#